data_AF-A0A4Y7MY09-F1
#
_entry.id   AF-A0A4Y7MY09-F1
#
_cell.length_a   1.000
_cell.length_b   1.000
_cell.length_c   1.000
_cell.angle_alpha   90.00
_cell.angle_beta   90.00
_cell.angle_gamma   90.00
#
_symmetry.space_group_name_H-M   'P 1'
#
loop_
_entity.id
_entity.type
_entity.pdbx_description
1 polymer ?
#
loop_
_entity_poly.entity_id
_entity_poly.type
_entity_poly.pdbx_seq_one_letter_code
_entity_poly.pdbx_strand_id
1 'polypeptide(L)'
;MSDKKGTKPLPDPASIQQVLWLMVVHLCRKVLFVDPNIKVGIYIMLVFFGSILGDVLPIPNSYFSRKDNMFNVYFVKLSWGWTMACVGSFVYLTSSVYSCGDQTKIRKHMLRLLFATFMWLFWTNLFVNIEESYGYCSKAIIRSNKKQCLTKGLTWNSFSLSGHTFILIYCTLIIMEEAKALISWEAIKDHLRNEDHNRSNEENVSATPLDSLSAEQLLYVREKYEKFTPYIRISFVLMTMLAVIWDVMLMATIIYFHSTPEKFVAGVIAVLLWFFSYRFLFNRKLLGVPLPGEGTFRYMNPFQPLQTMHLRRASLISKNEKTPTFMGMPLSPQKGVAEANTTKFQSTPEASRPTVARQ
;
A
#
# COMPACT_ATOMS: atom_id res chain seq x y z
N MET A 1 -28.16 -9.03 43.79
CA MET A 1 -27.45 -9.93 42.86
C MET A 1 -26.40 -9.06 42.18
N SER A 2 -25.14 -9.17 42.62
CA SER A 2 -24.07 -8.21 42.32
C SER A 2 -23.50 -8.46 40.93
N ASP A 3 -23.63 -7.49 40.02
CA ASP A 3 -22.99 -7.52 38.71
C ASP A 3 -21.47 -7.55 38.89
N LYS A 4 -20.84 -8.60 38.36
CA LYS A 4 -19.39 -8.71 38.31
C LYS A 4 -18.88 -7.75 37.24
N LYS A 5 -18.34 -6.59 37.66
CA LYS A 5 -17.53 -5.68 36.82
C LYS A 5 -16.42 -6.50 36.14
N GLY A 6 -16.58 -6.75 34.83
CA GLY A 6 -15.79 -7.74 34.08
C GLY A 6 -14.51 -7.16 33.46
N THR A 7 -13.44 -7.94 33.55
CA THR A 7 -12.21 -7.78 32.75
C THR A 7 -12.51 -7.80 31.25
N LYS A 8 -11.69 -7.13 30.43
CA LYS A 8 -11.85 -7.06 28.96
C LYS A 8 -12.13 -8.45 28.35
N PRO A 9 -13.13 -8.60 27.46
CA PRO A 9 -13.52 -9.90 26.94
C PRO A 9 -12.41 -10.52 26.10
N LEU A 10 -12.16 -11.83 26.25
CA LEU A 10 -11.16 -12.59 25.51
C LEU A 10 -11.60 -12.82 24.05
N PRO A 11 -10.65 -12.93 23.10
CA PRO A 11 -10.98 -13.28 21.71
C PRO A 11 -11.41 -14.75 21.58
N ASP A 12 -12.30 -15.01 20.62
CA ASP A 12 -12.81 -16.36 20.31
C ASP A 12 -11.71 -17.34 19.84
N PRO A 13 -11.86 -18.66 20.08
CA PRO A 13 -10.90 -19.67 19.64
C PRO A 13 -10.82 -19.75 18.10
N ALA A 14 -9.61 -19.83 17.57
CA ALA A 14 -9.37 -19.88 16.12
C ALA A 14 -9.50 -21.32 15.57
N SER A 15 -10.22 -21.46 14.45
CA SER A 15 -10.33 -22.72 13.69
C SER A 15 -9.09 -22.98 12.83
N ILE A 16 -8.79 -24.25 12.52
CA ILE A 16 -7.66 -24.67 11.66
C ILE A 16 -7.70 -23.96 10.29
N GLN A 17 -8.89 -23.87 9.67
CA GLN A 17 -9.07 -23.18 8.39
C GLN A 17 -8.74 -21.68 8.51
N GLN A 18 -9.10 -21.06 9.64
CA GLN A 18 -8.78 -19.65 9.90
C GLN A 18 -7.27 -19.47 10.08
N VAL A 19 -6.58 -20.41 10.72
CA VAL A 19 -5.12 -20.37 10.87
C VAL A 19 -4.42 -20.47 9.51
N LEU A 20 -4.81 -21.42 8.66
CA LEU A 20 -4.25 -21.55 7.30
C LEU A 20 -4.49 -20.28 6.47
N TRP A 21 -5.69 -19.71 6.53
CA TRP A 21 -6.00 -18.46 5.85
C TRP A 21 -5.14 -17.29 6.34
N LEU A 22 -4.91 -17.19 7.66
CA LEU A 22 -4.03 -16.18 8.24
C LEU A 22 -2.58 -16.35 7.81
N MET A 23 -2.09 -17.58 7.62
CA MET A 23 -0.75 -17.84 7.09
C MET A 23 -0.60 -17.31 5.66
N VAL A 24 -1.59 -17.55 4.79
CA VAL A 24 -1.58 -17.03 3.41
C VAL A 24 -1.56 -15.50 3.41
N VAL A 25 -2.44 -14.86 4.20
CA VAL A 25 -2.46 -13.40 4.34
C VAL A 25 -1.13 -12.86 4.89
N HIS A 26 -0.49 -13.57 5.82
CA HIS A 26 0.82 -13.19 6.35
C HIS A 26 1.92 -13.25 5.29
N LEU A 27 1.93 -14.29 4.45
CA LEU A 27 2.84 -14.37 3.31
C LEU A 27 2.61 -13.21 2.33
N CYS A 28 1.35 -12.94 1.97
CA CYS A 28 1.01 -11.85 1.08
C CYS A 28 1.45 -10.48 1.63
N ARG A 29 1.33 -10.26 2.94
CA ARG A 29 1.83 -9.05 3.61
C ARG A 29 3.35 -8.88 3.43
N LYS A 30 4.13 -9.94 3.52
CA LYS A 30 5.58 -9.86 3.29
C LYS A 30 5.94 -9.43 1.86
N VAL A 31 5.10 -9.77 0.88
CA VAL A 31 5.30 -9.38 -0.52
C VAL A 31 4.91 -7.92 -0.75
N LEU A 32 3.70 -7.52 -0.34
CA LEU A 32 3.15 -6.19 -0.64
C LEU A 32 3.62 -5.06 0.29
N PHE A 33 4.03 -5.36 1.53
CA PHE A 33 4.45 -4.34 2.51
C PHE A 33 5.96 -4.10 2.55
N VAL A 34 6.70 -4.54 1.53
CA VAL A 34 8.04 -4.01 1.29
C VAL A 34 7.91 -2.51 1.04
N ASP A 35 8.82 -1.71 1.60
CA ASP A 35 8.79 -0.26 1.38
C ASP A 35 8.84 0.04 -0.13
N PRO A 36 7.86 0.80 -0.68
CA PRO A 36 7.84 1.12 -2.10
C PRO A 36 9.13 1.79 -2.58
N ASN A 37 9.82 2.55 -1.70
CA ASN A 37 11.11 3.16 -2.01
C ASN A 37 12.21 2.11 -2.29
N ILE A 38 12.24 1.02 -1.52
CA ILE A 38 13.17 -0.09 -1.73
C ILE A 38 12.81 -0.80 -3.04
N LYS A 39 11.51 -1.04 -3.28
CA LYS A 39 11.03 -1.66 -4.52
C LYS A 39 11.39 -0.83 -5.76
N VAL A 40 11.26 0.49 -5.68
CA VAL A 40 11.71 1.42 -6.73
C VAL A 40 13.21 1.25 -7.00
N GLY A 41 14.04 1.22 -5.95
CA GLY A 41 15.48 0.96 -6.09
C GLY A 41 15.76 -0.37 -6.79
N ILE A 42 15.05 -1.44 -6.39
CA ILE A 42 15.15 -2.76 -7.03
C ILE A 42 14.76 -2.67 -8.51
N TYR A 43 13.66 -2.00 -8.87
CA TYR A 43 13.24 -1.87 -10.26
C TYR A 43 14.23 -1.06 -11.11
N ILE A 44 14.78 0.03 -10.59
CA ILE A 44 15.78 0.82 -11.32
C ILE A 44 17.02 -0.03 -11.58
N MET A 45 17.52 -0.73 -10.56
CA MET A 45 18.69 -1.61 -10.72
C MET A 45 18.40 -2.79 -11.65
N LEU A 46 17.21 -3.40 -11.52
CA LEU A 46 16.80 -4.52 -12.35
C LEU A 46 16.65 -4.11 -13.82
N VAL A 47 16.01 -2.97 -14.09
CA VAL A 47 15.85 -2.45 -15.46
C VAL A 47 17.20 -2.05 -16.03
N PHE A 48 18.08 -1.42 -15.25
CA PHE A 48 19.40 -1.01 -15.75
C PHE A 48 20.31 -2.22 -16.00
N PHE A 49 20.66 -2.98 -14.95
CA PHE A 49 21.60 -4.09 -15.04
C PHE A 49 21.01 -5.30 -15.77
N GLY A 50 19.73 -5.60 -15.55
CA GLY A 50 19.07 -6.71 -16.22
C GLY A 50 18.95 -6.50 -17.72
N SER A 51 18.74 -5.25 -18.18
CA SER A 51 18.70 -4.96 -19.62
C SER A 51 20.08 -5.06 -20.27
N ILE A 52 21.13 -4.57 -19.58
CA ILE A 52 22.52 -4.74 -20.07
C ILE A 52 22.85 -6.23 -20.18
N LEU A 53 22.52 -7.02 -19.17
CA LEU A 53 22.78 -8.46 -19.19
C LEU A 53 22.00 -9.17 -20.30
N GLY A 54 20.74 -8.78 -20.53
CA GLY A 54 19.92 -9.30 -21.62
C GLY A 54 20.43 -8.91 -23.02
N ASP A 55 21.03 -7.74 -23.17
CA ASP A 55 21.63 -7.30 -24.44
C ASP A 55 22.99 -7.99 -24.70
N VAL A 56 23.75 -8.33 -23.64
CA VAL A 56 25.08 -8.97 -23.74
C VAL A 56 25.01 -10.49 -23.85
N LEU A 57 24.08 -11.13 -23.14
CA LEU A 57 23.92 -12.58 -23.16
C LEU A 57 22.87 -12.99 -24.20
N PRO A 58 23.20 -13.81 -25.21
CA PRO A 58 22.20 -14.36 -26.12
C PRO A 58 21.37 -15.43 -25.39
N ILE A 59 20.33 -15.00 -24.68
CA ILE A 59 19.44 -15.87 -23.92
C ILE A 59 18.60 -16.69 -24.92
N PRO A 60 18.56 -18.02 -24.81
CA PRO A 60 17.83 -18.86 -25.75
C PRO A 60 16.33 -18.53 -25.72
N ASN A 61 15.69 -18.68 -26.88
CA ASN A 61 14.26 -18.45 -27.00
C ASN A 61 13.47 -19.36 -26.06
N SER A 62 12.72 -18.76 -25.14
CA SER A 62 11.83 -19.44 -24.21
C SER A 62 10.35 -19.10 -24.51
N TYR A 63 9.42 -19.73 -23.80
CA TYR A 63 7.99 -19.43 -23.88
C TYR A 63 7.69 -17.93 -23.73
N PHE A 64 8.44 -17.24 -22.86
CA PHE A 64 8.30 -15.81 -22.60
C PHE A 64 8.86 -14.90 -23.72
N SER A 65 9.69 -15.42 -24.63
CA SER A 65 10.19 -14.69 -25.80
C SER A 65 9.09 -14.47 -26.86
N ARG A 66 8.09 -15.36 -26.88
CA ARG A 66 6.96 -15.29 -27.83
C ARG A 66 5.99 -14.17 -27.47
N LYS A 67 5.74 -13.25 -28.41
CA LYS A 67 4.84 -12.09 -28.23
C LYS A 67 3.37 -12.49 -28.08
N ASP A 68 2.99 -13.66 -28.56
CA ASP A 68 1.66 -14.27 -28.56
C ASP A 68 1.42 -15.18 -27.35
N ASN A 69 2.36 -15.25 -26.40
CA ASN A 69 2.18 -16.04 -25.20
C ASN A 69 0.96 -15.58 -24.38
N MET A 70 0.31 -16.51 -23.68
CA MET A 70 -0.95 -16.26 -22.96
C MET A 70 -0.81 -15.13 -21.93
N PHE A 71 0.33 -15.05 -21.24
CA PHE A 71 0.57 -14.00 -20.26
C PHE A 71 0.67 -12.62 -20.91
N ASN A 72 1.33 -12.50 -22.06
CA ASN A 72 1.44 -11.23 -22.75
C ASN A 72 0.08 -10.77 -23.32
N VAL A 73 -0.69 -11.69 -23.90
CA VAL A 73 -1.98 -11.38 -24.53
C VAL A 73 -3.08 -11.07 -23.51
N TYR A 74 -3.24 -11.90 -22.47
CA TYR A 74 -4.35 -11.76 -21.52
C TYR A 74 -4.00 -10.98 -20.26
N PHE A 75 -2.74 -10.99 -19.82
CA PHE A 75 -2.35 -10.27 -18.60
C PHE A 75 -1.70 -8.94 -18.94
N VAL A 76 -0.63 -8.90 -19.73
CA VAL A 76 0.12 -7.66 -19.95
C VAL A 76 -0.69 -6.63 -20.73
N LYS A 77 -1.35 -7.02 -21.84
CA LYS A 77 -2.19 -6.09 -22.62
C LYS A 77 -3.41 -5.56 -21.84
N LEU A 78 -3.97 -6.38 -20.96
CA LEU A 78 -5.11 -6.01 -20.11
C LEU A 78 -4.66 -5.64 -18.68
N SER A 79 -3.37 -5.37 -18.47
CA SER A 79 -2.77 -5.21 -17.13
C SER A 79 -3.42 -4.10 -16.32
N TRP A 80 -3.74 -2.99 -16.99
CA TRP A 80 -4.45 -1.89 -16.37
C TRP A 80 -5.87 -2.29 -15.92
N GLY A 81 -6.61 -3.01 -16.77
CA GLY A 81 -7.96 -3.47 -16.46
C GLY A 81 -8.00 -4.38 -15.24
N TRP A 82 -7.08 -5.35 -15.16
CA TRP A 82 -6.95 -6.26 -14.01
C TRP A 82 -6.58 -5.51 -12.73
N THR A 83 -5.64 -4.56 -12.84
CA THR A 83 -5.19 -3.74 -11.71
C THR A 83 -6.34 -2.88 -11.18
N MET A 84 -7.06 -2.19 -12.07
CA MET A 84 -8.21 -1.37 -11.69
C MET A 84 -9.35 -2.18 -11.08
N ALA A 85 -9.63 -3.38 -11.59
CA ALA A 85 -10.65 -4.25 -11.02
C ALA A 85 -10.29 -4.70 -9.59
N CYS A 86 -9.06 -5.18 -9.39
CA CYS A 86 -8.60 -5.68 -8.10
C CYS A 86 -8.44 -4.55 -7.07
N VAL A 87 -7.71 -3.49 -7.43
CA VAL A 87 -7.44 -2.35 -6.55
C VAL A 87 -8.72 -1.53 -6.32
N GLY A 88 -9.54 -1.32 -7.35
CA GLY A 88 -10.81 -0.61 -7.22
C GLY A 88 -11.77 -1.28 -6.25
N SER A 89 -11.90 -2.61 -6.35
CA SER A 89 -12.68 -3.39 -5.38
C SER A 89 -12.11 -3.24 -3.96
N PHE A 90 -10.80 -3.37 -3.80
CA PHE A 90 -10.13 -3.23 -2.51
C PHE A 90 -10.34 -1.84 -1.88
N VAL A 91 -10.14 -0.77 -2.65
CA VAL A 91 -10.29 0.63 -2.20
C VAL A 91 -11.74 0.92 -1.83
N TYR A 92 -12.71 0.45 -2.62
CA TYR A 92 -14.13 0.62 -2.29
C TYR A 92 -14.50 -0.09 -0.98
N LEU A 93 -14.10 -1.36 -0.83
CA LEU A 93 -14.41 -2.16 0.36
C LEU A 93 -13.76 -1.57 1.62
N THR A 94 -12.48 -1.20 1.56
CA THR A 94 -11.76 -0.63 2.72
C THR A 94 -12.29 0.76 3.08
N SER A 95 -12.48 1.64 2.09
CA SER A 95 -12.99 3.00 2.32
C SER A 95 -14.39 3.05 2.86
N SER A 96 -15.25 2.09 2.50
CA SER A 96 -16.59 1.96 3.06
C SER A 96 -16.58 1.76 4.58
N VAL A 97 -15.59 1.01 5.11
CA VAL A 97 -15.46 0.75 6.55
C VAL A 97 -14.86 1.94 7.28
N TYR A 98 -13.65 2.39 6.91
CA TYR A 98 -12.96 3.44 7.68
C TYR A 98 -13.58 4.83 7.50
N SER A 99 -14.43 5.04 6.47
CA SER A 99 -15.15 6.30 6.26
C SER A 99 -16.57 6.29 6.83
N CYS A 100 -16.97 5.24 7.55
CA CYS A 100 -18.31 5.11 8.16
C CYS A 100 -19.46 5.31 7.14
N GLY A 101 -19.27 4.87 5.89
CA GLY A 101 -20.29 5.01 4.84
C GLY A 101 -20.45 6.40 4.24
N ASP A 102 -19.61 7.37 4.61
CA ASP A 102 -19.62 8.70 4.00
C ASP A 102 -19.24 8.63 2.52
N GLN A 103 -20.25 8.77 1.66
CA GLN A 103 -20.12 8.70 0.20
C GLN A 103 -19.16 9.75 -0.36
N THR A 104 -19.03 10.91 0.28
CA THR A 104 -18.12 11.96 -0.19
C THR A 104 -16.66 11.54 -0.01
N LYS A 105 -16.33 10.93 1.13
CA LYS A 105 -14.98 10.40 1.41
C LYS A 105 -14.67 9.19 0.54
N ILE A 106 -15.61 8.26 0.37
CA ILE A 106 -15.46 7.10 -0.50
C ILE A 106 -15.18 7.55 -1.95
N ARG A 107 -15.97 8.50 -2.47
CA ARG A 107 -15.74 9.07 -3.81
C ARG A 107 -14.36 9.69 -3.95
N LYS A 108 -13.85 10.40 -2.93
CA LYS A 108 -12.50 10.95 -2.95
C LYS A 108 -11.42 9.87 -3.03
N HIS A 109 -11.56 8.75 -2.32
CA HIS A 109 -10.66 7.60 -2.47
C HIS A 109 -10.73 6.99 -3.88
N MET A 110 -11.92 6.90 -4.48
CA MET A 110 -12.06 6.42 -5.86
C MET A 110 -11.49 7.39 -6.91
N LEU A 111 -11.53 8.71 -6.66
CA LEU A 111 -10.90 9.72 -7.53
C LEU A 111 -9.39 9.53 -7.65
N ARG A 112 -8.73 8.93 -6.65
CA ARG A 112 -7.31 8.55 -6.72
C ARG A 112 -7.03 7.58 -7.87
N LEU A 113 -7.89 6.58 -8.04
CA LEU A 113 -7.79 5.59 -9.11
C LEU A 113 -8.19 6.17 -10.47
N LEU A 114 -9.14 7.11 -10.49
CA LEU A 114 -9.48 7.87 -11.69
C LEU A 114 -8.29 8.70 -12.17
N PHE A 115 -7.61 9.40 -11.26
CA PHE A 115 -6.39 10.15 -11.56
C PHE A 115 -5.30 9.22 -12.10
N ALA A 116 -5.11 8.04 -11.48
CA ALA A 116 -4.15 7.07 -11.95
C ALA A 116 -4.46 6.57 -13.38
N THR A 117 -5.75 6.40 -13.71
CA THR A 117 -6.22 6.02 -15.06
C THR A 117 -5.96 7.12 -16.08
N PHE A 118 -6.26 8.37 -15.73
CA PHE A 118 -5.98 9.52 -16.57
C PHE A 118 -4.48 9.60 -16.89
N MET A 119 -3.64 9.44 -15.88
CA MET A 119 -2.19 9.49 -16.06
C MET A 119 -1.66 8.35 -16.92
N TRP A 120 -2.15 7.12 -16.72
CA TRP A 120 -1.82 6.00 -17.61
C TRP A 120 -2.17 6.32 -19.06
N LEU A 121 -3.42 6.73 -19.33
CA LEU A 121 -3.87 7.09 -20.68
C LEU A 121 -3.03 8.21 -21.29
N PHE A 122 -2.78 9.27 -20.54
CA PHE A 122 -1.97 10.39 -21.00
C PHE A 122 -0.57 9.94 -21.42
N TRP A 123 0.14 9.21 -20.56
CA TRP A 123 1.51 8.77 -20.83
C TRP A 123 1.60 7.73 -21.94
N THR A 124 0.65 6.79 -22.04
CA THR A 124 0.65 5.82 -23.15
C THR A 124 0.39 6.49 -24.50
N ASN A 125 -0.52 7.47 -24.55
CA ASN A 125 -0.73 8.25 -25.78
C ASN A 125 0.49 9.11 -26.11
N LEU A 126 1.14 9.69 -25.10
CA LEU A 126 2.37 10.46 -25.28
C LEU A 126 3.50 9.58 -25.83
N PHE A 127 3.65 8.34 -25.37
CA PHE A 127 4.66 7.43 -25.90
C PHE A 127 4.43 7.11 -27.38
N VAL A 128 3.19 6.87 -27.78
CA VAL A 128 2.83 6.66 -29.20
C VAL A 128 3.13 7.91 -30.02
N ASN A 129 2.76 9.09 -29.52
CA ASN A 129 3.03 10.37 -30.19
C ASN A 129 4.54 10.65 -30.35
N ILE A 130 5.35 10.32 -29.33
CA ILE A 130 6.82 10.43 -29.38
C ILE A 130 7.38 9.48 -30.44
N GLU A 131 6.92 8.22 -30.47
CA GLU A 131 7.36 7.23 -31.47
C GLU A 131 7.05 7.68 -32.90
N GLU A 132 5.87 8.26 -33.13
CA GLU A 132 5.47 8.78 -34.44
C GLU A 132 6.23 10.06 -34.83
N SER A 133 6.52 10.95 -33.87
CA SER A 133 7.17 12.23 -34.13
C SER A 133 8.69 12.12 -34.36
N TYR A 134 9.36 11.25 -33.61
CA TYR A 134 10.81 11.06 -33.67
C TYR A 134 11.23 9.89 -34.56
N GLY A 135 10.28 9.13 -35.09
CA GLY A 135 10.55 8.07 -36.04
C GLY A 135 10.85 8.58 -37.46
N TYR A 136 11.65 7.82 -38.19
CA TYR A 136 11.96 8.06 -39.59
C TYR A 136 11.94 6.77 -40.40
N CYS A 137 11.61 6.91 -41.68
CA CYS A 137 11.60 5.79 -42.63
C CYS A 137 13.02 5.58 -43.20
N SER A 138 13.45 4.33 -43.33
CA SER A 138 14.82 3.95 -43.73
C SER A 138 15.30 4.57 -45.06
N LYS A 139 14.36 4.93 -45.96
CA LYS A 139 14.66 5.73 -47.17
C LYS A 139 14.10 7.15 -47.02
N ALA A 140 14.99 8.14 -47.08
CA ALA A 140 14.82 9.52 -46.63
C ALA A 140 13.90 10.43 -47.46
N ILE A 141 13.01 9.91 -48.32
CA ILE A 141 12.45 10.77 -49.37
C ILE A 141 11.31 11.68 -48.87
N ILE A 142 10.53 11.30 -47.84
CA ILE A 142 9.45 12.16 -47.32
C ILE A 142 9.23 11.86 -45.83
N ARG A 143 9.06 12.92 -45.00
CA ARG A 143 8.50 12.83 -43.64
C ARG A 143 7.11 12.20 -43.74
N SER A 144 7.06 10.88 -43.67
CA SER A 144 5.89 10.06 -43.97
C SER A 144 5.46 9.35 -42.71
N ASN A 145 4.15 9.21 -42.50
CA ASN A 145 3.63 8.57 -41.29
C ASN A 145 4.03 7.09 -41.25
N LYS A 146 4.17 6.53 -40.04
CA LYS A 146 4.52 5.12 -39.81
C LYS A 146 3.75 4.15 -40.73
N LYS A 147 2.43 4.34 -40.85
CA LYS A 147 1.57 3.52 -41.73
C LYS A 147 2.00 3.61 -43.20
N GLN A 148 2.26 4.81 -43.72
CA GLN A 148 2.65 5.02 -45.12
C GLN A 148 4.05 4.43 -45.43
N CYS A 149 4.98 4.47 -44.47
CA CYS A 149 6.30 3.84 -44.60
C CYS A 149 6.17 2.30 -44.66
N LEU A 150 5.39 1.72 -43.75
CA LEU A 150 5.18 0.26 -43.68
C LEU A 150 4.41 -0.29 -44.89
N THR A 151 3.40 0.43 -45.40
CA THR A 151 2.67 0.04 -46.62
C THR A 151 3.56 -0.02 -47.85
N LYS A 152 4.63 0.78 -47.90
CA LYS A 152 5.64 0.74 -48.96
C LYS A 152 6.69 -0.36 -48.78
N GLY A 153 6.53 -1.24 -47.78
CA GLY A 153 7.50 -2.30 -47.47
C GLY A 153 8.81 -1.79 -46.88
N LEU A 154 8.85 -0.54 -46.39
CA LEU A 154 10.04 0.08 -45.81
C LEU A 154 10.05 -0.11 -44.29
N THR A 155 11.26 -0.13 -43.71
CA THR A 155 11.45 -0.22 -42.26
C THR A 155 11.35 1.15 -41.59
N TRP A 156 10.63 1.19 -40.46
CA TRP A 156 10.47 2.37 -39.62
C TRP A 156 11.42 2.27 -38.43
N ASN A 157 12.34 3.24 -38.33
CA ASN A 157 13.25 3.34 -37.20
C ASN A 157 12.76 4.45 -36.28
N SER A 158 12.46 4.12 -35.03
CA SER A 158 11.98 5.07 -34.04
C SER A 158 12.44 4.67 -32.66
N PHE A 159 12.64 5.66 -31.79
CA PHE A 159 12.82 5.42 -30.37
C PHE A 159 11.44 5.11 -29.75
N SER A 160 11.19 3.83 -29.42
CA SER A 160 9.90 3.37 -28.90
C SER A 160 10.02 3.07 -27.41
N LEU A 161 9.51 3.99 -26.58
CA LEU A 161 9.47 3.81 -25.13
C LEU A 161 8.70 2.55 -24.76
N SER A 162 9.26 1.74 -23.86
CA SER A 162 8.67 0.46 -23.49
C SER A 162 7.40 0.65 -22.65
N GLY A 163 6.24 0.71 -23.30
CA GLY A 163 4.94 0.82 -22.64
C GLY A 163 4.66 -0.32 -21.65
N HIS A 164 5.15 -1.53 -21.93
CA HIS A 164 5.05 -2.68 -21.02
C HIS A 164 5.88 -2.48 -19.75
N THR A 165 7.12 -2.00 -19.87
CA THR A 165 7.95 -1.70 -18.70
C THR A 165 7.30 -0.63 -17.82
N PHE A 166 6.79 0.44 -18.45
CA PHE A 166 6.08 1.51 -17.76
C PHE A 166 4.85 0.99 -17.01
N ILE A 167 3.94 0.27 -17.68
CA ILE A 167 2.68 -0.14 -17.07
C ILE A 167 2.88 -1.16 -15.95
N LEU A 168 3.83 -2.10 -16.10
CA LEU A 168 4.09 -3.12 -15.09
C LEU A 168 4.65 -2.51 -13.80
N ILE A 169 5.63 -1.59 -13.91
CA ILE A 169 6.17 -0.87 -12.74
C ILE A 169 5.08 0.00 -12.12
N TYR A 170 4.34 0.76 -12.92
CA TYR A 170 3.32 1.68 -12.45
C TYR A 170 2.18 0.95 -11.69
N CYS A 171 1.68 -0.17 -12.25
CA CYS A 171 0.66 -1.00 -11.61
C CYS A 171 1.15 -1.56 -10.27
N THR A 172 2.37 -2.12 -10.19
CA THR A 172 2.86 -2.69 -8.94
C THR A 172 3.02 -1.62 -7.86
N LEU A 173 3.55 -0.44 -8.20
CA LEU A 173 3.70 0.66 -7.23
C LEU A 173 2.35 1.17 -6.71
N ILE A 174 1.32 1.26 -7.58
CA ILE A 174 -0.05 1.59 -7.15
C ILE A 174 -0.60 0.51 -6.22
N ILE A 175 -0.47 -0.77 -6.58
CA ILE A 175 -0.93 -1.88 -5.75
C ILE A 175 -0.31 -1.81 -4.35
N MET A 176 0.99 -1.55 -4.26
CA MET A 176 1.70 -1.46 -2.98
C MET A 176 1.27 -0.26 -2.13
N GLU A 177 1.01 0.91 -2.75
CA GLU A 177 0.52 2.08 -2.02
C GLU A 177 -0.90 1.88 -1.50
N GLU A 178 -1.80 1.38 -2.34
CA GLU A 178 -3.21 1.15 -1.97
C GLU A 178 -3.33 0.07 -0.90
N ALA A 179 -2.51 -0.97 -0.98
CA ALA A 179 -2.43 -2.04 0.00
C ALA A 179 -2.14 -1.54 1.43
N LYS A 180 -1.51 -0.37 1.60
CA LYS A 180 -1.20 0.19 2.93
C LYS A 180 -2.45 0.42 3.80
N ALA A 181 -3.63 0.55 3.20
CA ALA A 181 -4.88 0.61 3.95
C ALA A 181 -5.13 -0.65 4.82
N LEU A 182 -4.50 -1.80 4.52
CA LEU A 182 -4.63 -3.00 5.35
C LEU A 182 -3.64 -3.06 6.53
N ILE A 183 -2.70 -2.12 6.62
CA ILE A 183 -1.79 -2.01 7.75
C ILE A 183 -2.63 -1.71 9.00
N SER A 184 -2.42 -2.50 10.06
CA SER A 184 -3.20 -2.41 11.31
C SER A 184 -4.72 -2.57 11.17
N TRP A 185 -5.21 -3.18 10.08
CA TRP A 185 -6.65 -3.44 9.89
C TRP A 185 -7.28 -4.20 11.07
N GLU A 186 -6.56 -5.18 11.63
CA GLU A 186 -7.06 -5.98 12.76
C GLU A 186 -7.27 -5.15 14.04
N ALA A 187 -6.60 -4.00 14.16
CA ALA A 187 -6.78 -3.09 15.30
C ALA A 187 -8.19 -2.48 15.34
N ILE A 188 -8.90 -2.42 14.21
CA ILE A 188 -10.29 -1.93 14.17
C ILE A 188 -11.19 -2.77 15.10
N LYS A 189 -11.02 -4.10 15.10
CA LYS A 189 -11.78 -5.00 15.99
C LYS A 189 -11.48 -4.71 17.47
N ASP A 190 -10.22 -4.44 17.80
CA ASP A 190 -9.82 -4.10 19.16
C ASP A 190 -10.36 -2.72 19.59
N HIS A 191 -10.33 -1.73 18.71
CA HIS A 191 -10.90 -0.41 18.96
C HIS A 191 -12.42 -0.49 19.19
N LEU A 192 -13.13 -1.25 18.36
CA LEU A 192 -14.57 -1.45 18.50
C LEU A 192 -14.93 -2.11 19.84
N ARG A 193 -14.21 -3.18 20.22
CA ARG A 193 -14.40 -3.86 21.50
C ARG A 193 -14.12 -2.96 22.71
N ASN A 194 -13.06 -2.14 22.64
CA ASN A 194 -12.73 -1.21 23.72
C ASN A 194 -13.79 -0.10 23.85
N GLU A 195 -14.29 0.41 22.73
CA GLU A 195 -15.32 1.44 22.72
C GLU A 195 -16.67 0.93 23.26
N ASP A 196 -17.06 -0.30 22.92
CA ASP A 196 -18.24 -0.94 23.51
C ASP A 196 -18.14 -1.05 25.05
N HIS A 197 -16.94 -1.40 25.55
CA HIS A 197 -16.68 -1.49 26.98
C HIS A 197 -16.69 -0.12 27.66
N ASN A 198 -16.20 0.91 26.97
CA ASN A 198 -16.16 2.27 27.49
C ASN A 198 -17.56 2.89 27.59
N ARG A 199 -18.42 2.66 26.58
CA ARG A 199 -19.81 3.14 26.59
C ARG A 199 -20.71 2.38 27.57
N SER A 200 -20.32 1.18 27.99
CA SER A 200 -21.06 0.39 28.99
C SER A 200 -20.60 0.64 30.43
N ASN A 201 -19.42 1.24 30.65
CA ASN A 201 -18.87 1.53 31.97
C ASN A 201 -18.58 3.03 32.15
N GLU A 202 -19.28 3.69 33.06
CA GLU A 202 -19.14 5.14 33.33
C GLU A 202 -17.80 5.54 34.00
N GLU A 203 -17.04 4.59 34.55
CA GLU A 203 -15.96 4.90 35.51
C GLU A 203 -14.54 5.06 34.92
N ASN A 204 -14.27 4.78 33.64
CA ASN A 204 -12.91 4.96 33.08
C ASN A 204 -12.93 5.31 31.59
N VAL A 205 -13.14 6.59 31.27
CA VAL A 205 -13.11 7.11 29.89
C VAL A 205 -11.68 7.14 29.36
N SER A 206 -11.15 5.99 28.94
CA SER A 206 -9.92 5.97 28.15
C SER A 206 -10.25 6.43 26.73
N ALA A 207 -9.65 7.53 26.27
CA ALA A 207 -9.88 8.04 24.93
C ALA A 207 -9.60 6.97 23.87
N THR A 208 -10.62 6.62 23.07
CA THR A 208 -10.46 5.71 21.94
C THR A 208 -10.47 6.50 20.63
N PRO A 209 -9.87 5.98 19.55
CA PRO A 209 -9.98 6.61 18.23
C PRO A 209 -11.41 6.67 17.66
N LEU A 210 -12.37 6.00 18.30
CA LEU A 210 -13.78 5.89 17.89
C LEU A 210 -14.72 6.75 18.74
N ASP A 211 -14.22 7.43 19.78
CA ASP A 211 -15.00 8.21 20.74
C ASP A 211 -15.84 9.31 20.06
N SER A 212 -15.32 9.90 18.98
CA SER A 212 -16.02 10.94 18.22
C SER A 212 -17.16 10.44 17.30
N LEU A 213 -17.44 9.14 17.26
CA LEU A 213 -18.47 8.57 16.36
C LEU A 213 -19.83 8.44 17.06
N SER A 214 -20.92 8.69 16.33
CA SER A 214 -22.27 8.43 16.83
C SER A 214 -22.52 6.93 17.01
N ALA A 215 -23.52 6.56 17.83
CA ALA A 215 -23.89 5.15 18.03
C ALA A 215 -24.28 4.45 16.72
N GLU A 216 -24.99 5.14 15.83
CA GLU A 216 -25.36 4.64 14.50
C GLU A 216 -24.13 4.38 13.62
N GLN A 217 -23.16 5.29 13.62
CA GLN A 217 -21.91 5.14 12.86
C GLN A 217 -21.08 3.97 13.37
N LEU A 218 -21.04 3.75 14.68
CA LEU A 218 -20.34 2.64 15.30
C LEU A 218 -20.95 1.29 14.92
N LEU A 219 -22.28 1.19 14.95
CA LEU A 219 -23.01 -0.01 14.48
C LEU A 219 -22.76 -0.27 12.99
N TYR A 220 -22.77 0.78 12.16
CA TYR A 220 -22.45 0.66 10.75
C TYR A 220 -21.03 0.11 10.52
N VAL A 221 -20.03 0.68 11.20
CA VAL A 221 -18.62 0.24 11.08
C VAL A 221 -18.49 -1.22 11.50
N ARG A 222 -19.14 -1.63 12.59
CA ARG A 222 -19.16 -3.01 13.07
C ARG A 222 -19.71 -3.97 12.02
N GLU A 223 -20.93 -3.72 11.55
CA GLU A 223 -21.61 -4.58 10.58
C GLU A 223 -20.80 -4.68 9.29
N LYS A 224 -20.32 -3.54 8.77
CA LYS A 224 -19.52 -3.51 7.54
C LYS A 224 -18.15 -4.14 7.73
N TYR A 225 -17.47 -3.94 8.85
CA TYR A 225 -16.17 -4.54 9.10
C TYR A 225 -16.27 -6.07 9.11
N GLU A 226 -17.24 -6.65 9.82
CA GLU A 226 -17.43 -8.10 9.88
C GLU A 226 -17.78 -8.68 8.51
N LYS A 227 -18.68 -8.01 7.78
CA LYS A 227 -19.10 -8.43 6.45
C LYS A 227 -18.01 -8.28 5.39
N PHE A 228 -17.26 -7.17 5.37
CA PHE A 228 -16.32 -6.84 4.30
C PHE A 228 -14.91 -7.39 4.52
N THR A 229 -14.47 -7.62 5.76
CA THR A 229 -13.14 -8.17 6.05
C THR A 229 -12.78 -9.44 5.26
N PRO A 230 -13.65 -10.47 5.09
CA PRO A 230 -13.30 -11.63 4.27
C PRO A 230 -13.05 -11.25 2.80
N TYR A 231 -13.89 -10.39 2.21
CA TYR A 231 -13.73 -9.92 0.83
C TYR A 231 -12.47 -9.05 0.65
N ILE A 232 -12.17 -8.20 1.63
CA ILE A 232 -10.94 -7.40 1.65
C ILE A 232 -9.71 -8.31 1.67
N ARG A 233 -9.73 -9.39 2.46
CA ARG A 233 -8.63 -10.37 2.50
C ARG A 233 -8.47 -11.11 1.17
N ILE A 234 -9.56 -11.54 0.55
CA ILE A 234 -9.53 -12.17 -0.79
C ILE A 234 -8.96 -11.19 -1.81
N SER A 235 -9.45 -9.95 -1.83
CA SER A 235 -8.99 -8.89 -2.73
C SER A 235 -7.50 -8.58 -2.53
N PHE A 236 -7.03 -8.54 -1.28
CA PHE A 236 -5.61 -8.37 -0.97
C PHE A 236 -4.73 -9.52 -1.49
N VAL A 237 -5.19 -10.77 -1.39
CA VAL A 237 -4.50 -11.93 -1.96
C VAL A 237 -4.45 -11.82 -3.49
N LEU A 238 -5.56 -11.44 -4.14
CA LEU A 238 -5.60 -11.24 -5.59
C LEU A 238 -4.65 -10.11 -6.04
N MET A 239 -4.63 -8.98 -5.34
CA MET A 239 -3.67 -7.89 -5.58
C MET A 239 -2.22 -8.37 -5.44
N THR A 240 -1.94 -9.24 -4.47
CA THR A 240 -0.60 -9.80 -4.27
C THR A 240 -0.19 -10.71 -5.42
N MET A 241 -1.07 -11.61 -5.84
CA MET A 241 -0.81 -12.48 -6.99
C MET A 241 -0.59 -11.65 -8.26
N LEU A 242 -1.38 -10.60 -8.44
CA LEU A 242 -1.25 -9.71 -9.58
C LEU A 242 0.10 -8.97 -9.58
N ALA A 243 0.54 -8.44 -8.42
CA ALA A 243 1.86 -7.81 -8.29
C ALA A 243 3.01 -8.78 -8.60
N VAL A 244 2.92 -10.04 -8.15
CA VAL A 244 3.92 -11.07 -8.47
C VAL A 244 3.94 -11.38 -9.97
N ILE A 245 2.76 -11.49 -10.61
CA ILE A 245 2.67 -11.66 -12.06
C ILE A 245 3.32 -10.48 -12.77
N TRP A 246 3.11 -9.25 -12.31
CA TRP A 246 3.76 -8.07 -12.88
C TRP A 246 5.28 -8.07 -12.72
N ASP A 247 5.80 -8.51 -11.58
CA ASP A 247 7.24 -8.66 -11.37
C ASP A 247 7.86 -9.68 -12.34
N VAL A 248 7.20 -10.83 -12.53
CA VAL A 248 7.65 -11.88 -13.46
C VAL A 248 7.59 -11.38 -14.91
N MET A 249 6.50 -10.71 -15.30
CA MET A 249 6.38 -10.14 -16.65
C MET A 249 7.34 -8.98 -16.90
N LEU A 250 7.70 -8.22 -15.86
CA LEU A 250 8.71 -7.18 -15.94
C LEU A 250 10.07 -7.81 -16.22
N MET A 251 10.44 -8.87 -15.49
CA MET A 251 11.66 -9.63 -15.75
C MET A 251 11.72 -10.16 -17.18
N ALA A 252 10.62 -10.77 -17.66
CA ALA A 252 10.53 -11.23 -19.05
C ALA A 252 10.68 -10.07 -20.07
N THR A 253 10.09 -8.91 -19.77
CA THR A 253 10.20 -7.72 -20.62
C THR A 253 11.63 -7.21 -20.71
N ILE A 254 12.33 -7.18 -19.57
CA ILE A 254 13.72 -6.74 -19.47
C ILE A 254 14.64 -7.67 -20.27
N ILE A 255 14.39 -8.98 -20.24
CA ILE A 255 15.22 -9.97 -20.91
C ILE A 255 15.00 -10.00 -22.43
N TYR A 256 13.74 -10.02 -22.90
CA TYR A 256 13.44 -10.43 -24.29
C TYR A 256 13.03 -9.29 -25.24
N PHE A 257 12.66 -8.11 -24.75
CA PHE A 257 11.96 -7.10 -25.57
C PHE A 257 12.52 -5.69 -25.38
N HIS A 258 12.61 -4.88 -26.44
CA HIS A 258 13.13 -3.49 -26.41
C HIS A 258 14.63 -3.35 -26.09
N SER A 259 15.18 -2.19 -26.46
CA SER A 259 16.55 -1.82 -26.10
C SER A 259 16.64 -1.30 -24.65
N THR A 260 17.82 -1.41 -24.04
CA THR A 260 18.09 -0.87 -22.69
C THR A 260 17.61 0.58 -22.46
N PRO A 261 17.92 1.58 -23.30
CA PRO A 261 17.52 2.96 -23.05
C PRO A 261 15.99 3.16 -23.09
N GLU A 262 15.28 2.45 -23.97
CA GLU A 262 13.81 2.52 -24.08
C GLU A 262 13.11 2.01 -22.82
N LYS A 263 13.63 0.91 -22.23
CA LYS A 263 13.12 0.35 -20.97
C LYS A 263 13.42 1.27 -19.79
N PHE A 264 14.65 1.79 -19.72
CA PHE A 264 15.10 2.63 -18.62
C PHE A 264 14.30 3.92 -18.52
N VAL A 265 14.12 4.63 -19.63
CA VAL A 265 13.34 5.88 -19.65
C VAL A 265 11.88 5.61 -19.25
N ALA A 266 11.27 4.53 -19.77
CA ALA A 266 9.91 4.14 -19.40
C ALA A 266 9.78 3.82 -17.90
N GLY A 267 10.77 3.13 -17.31
CA GLY A 267 10.82 2.84 -15.89
C GLY A 267 10.96 4.10 -15.02
N VAL A 268 11.84 5.04 -15.40
CA VAL A 268 12.00 6.33 -14.70
C VAL A 268 10.70 7.12 -14.72
N ILE A 269 10.01 7.20 -15.87
CA ILE A 269 8.72 7.90 -16.00
C ILE A 269 7.67 7.26 -15.07
N ALA A 270 7.58 5.93 -15.00
CA ALA A 270 6.67 5.25 -14.09
C ALA A 270 6.92 5.61 -12.60
N VAL A 271 8.19 5.63 -12.20
CA VAL A 271 8.60 6.01 -10.83
C VAL A 271 8.29 7.47 -10.53
N LEU A 272 8.61 8.38 -11.46
CA LEU A 272 8.31 9.82 -11.30
C LEU A 272 6.81 10.07 -11.20
N LEU A 273 6.01 9.36 -11.99
CA LEU A 273 4.56 9.48 -11.96
C LEU A 273 3.96 8.99 -10.63
N TRP A 274 4.45 7.84 -10.14
CA TRP A 274 4.09 7.34 -8.82
C TRP A 274 4.50 8.30 -7.70
N PHE A 275 5.72 8.84 -7.76
CA PHE A 275 6.21 9.80 -6.78
C PHE A 275 5.36 11.07 -6.78
N PHE A 276 5.10 11.63 -7.96
CA PHE A 276 4.26 12.81 -8.13
C PHE A 276 2.86 12.60 -7.56
N SER A 277 2.22 11.46 -7.85
CA SER A 277 0.88 11.15 -7.36
C SER A 277 0.84 10.94 -5.84
N TYR A 278 1.57 9.95 -5.31
CA TYR A 278 1.44 9.57 -3.89
C TYR A 278 2.25 10.42 -2.93
N ARG A 279 3.45 10.86 -3.31
CA ARG A 279 4.36 11.59 -2.40
C ARG A 279 4.18 13.10 -2.45
N PHE A 280 3.74 13.63 -3.57
CA PHE A 280 3.50 15.06 -3.74
C PHE A 280 2.01 15.38 -3.71
N LEU A 281 1.23 14.92 -4.69
CA LEU A 281 -0.15 15.35 -4.91
C LEU A 281 -1.10 14.96 -3.77
N PHE A 282 -1.17 13.66 -3.42
CA PHE A 282 -2.06 13.15 -2.37
C PHE A 282 -1.56 13.49 -0.97
N ASN A 283 -0.24 13.47 -0.76
CA ASN A 283 0.36 13.85 0.52
C ASN A 283 0.12 15.33 0.87
N ARG A 284 0.17 16.24 -0.11
CA ARG A 284 -0.16 17.66 0.07
C ARG A 284 -1.67 17.95 0.01
N LYS A 285 -2.51 16.94 -0.22
CA LYS A 285 -3.98 17.05 -0.36
C LYS A 285 -4.41 18.09 -1.39
N LEU A 286 -3.62 18.30 -2.45
CA LEU A 286 -3.83 19.39 -3.42
C LEU A 286 -5.16 19.27 -4.17
N LEU A 287 -5.60 18.04 -4.44
CA LEU A 287 -6.90 17.73 -5.05
C LEU A 287 -7.98 17.37 -4.03
N GLY A 288 -7.73 17.59 -2.73
CA GLY A 288 -8.61 17.14 -1.65
C GLY A 288 -8.79 15.62 -1.56
N VAL A 289 -7.92 14.86 -2.23
CA VAL A 289 -7.90 13.39 -2.22
C VAL A 289 -7.08 12.90 -1.03
N PRO A 290 -7.67 12.09 -0.12
CA PRO A 290 -6.98 11.55 1.05
C PRO A 290 -5.95 10.48 0.69
N LEU A 291 -5.04 10.16 1.62
CA LEU A 291 -4.11 9.03 1.50
C LEU A 291 -4.81 7.69 1.80
N PRO A 292 -4.30 6.55 1.30
CA PRO A 292 -4.84 5.23 1.66
C PRO A 292 -4.88 5.03 3.19
N GLY A 293 -6.02 4.61 3.73
CA GLY A 293 -6.23 4.42 5.17
C GLY A 293 -6.62 5.67 5.97
N GLU A 294 -6.66 6.86 5.35
CA GLU A 294 -7.26 8.05 5.98
C GLU A 294 -8.79 8.01 5.89
N GLY A 295 -9.45 7.96 7.05
CA GLY A 295 -10.90 7.83 7.18
C GLY A 295 -11.54 8.84 8.14
N THR A 296 -12.77 8.54 8.56
CA THR A 296 -13.48 9.28 9.62
C THR A 296 -12.83 9.06 10.98
N PHE A 297 -12.25 7.88 11.22
CA PHE A 297 -11.47 7.56 12.40
C PHE A 297 -10.09 7.03 12.02
N ARG A 298 -9.13 7.16 12.93
CA ARG A 298 -7.76 6.69 12.74
C ARG A 298 -7.57 5.32 13.39
N TYR A 299 -7.52 4.27 12.58
CA TYR A 299 -7.21 2.91 13.05
C TYR A 299 -5.73 2.54 12.91
N MET A 300 -4.98 3.29 12.09
CA MET A 300 -3.55 3.10 11.92
C MET A 300 -2.78 3.84 13.03
N ASN A 301 -2.26 3.07 13.97
CA ASN A 301 -1.39 3.58 15.03
C ASN A 301 0.08 3.33 14.63
N PRO A 302 0.93 4.37 14.54
CA PRO A 302 2.32 4.22 14.08
C PRO A 302 3.18 3.32 14.97
N PHE A 303 2.80 3.08 16.23
CA PHE A 303 3.56 2.30 17.21
C PHE A 303 2.99 0.91 17.54
N GLN A 304 1.80 0.57 17.02
CA GLN A 304 1.07 -0.63 17.42
C GLN A 304 1.50 -1.96 16.77
N PRO A 305 2.07 -2.04 15.54
CA PRO A 305 2.47 -3.34 14.97
C PRO A 305 3.47 -4.08 15.87
N LEU A 306 4.33 -3.33 16.54
CA LEU A 306 5.40 -3.83 17.40
C LEU A 306 4.88 -4.18 18.80
N GLN A 307 3.98 -3.36 19.34
CA GLN A 307 3.42 -3.55 20.68
C GLN A 307 2.44 -4.73 20.75
N THR A 308 1.59 -4.93 19.73
CA THR A 308 0.67 -6.10 19.70
C THR A 308 1.43 -7.41 19.51
N MET A 309 2.55 -7.39 18.75
CA MET A 309 3.47 -8.53 18.68
C MET A 309 4.21 -8.76 19.99
N HIS A 310 4.68 -7.71 20.68
CA HIS A 310 5.32 -7.83 21.99
C HIS A 310 4.36 -8.38 23.06
N LEU A 311 3.09 -7.94 23.07
CA LEU A 311 2.07 -8.45 23.98
C LEU A 311 1.71 -9.91 23.69
N ARG A 312 1.56 -10.30 22.42
CA ARG A 312 1.37 -11.73 22.04
C ARG A 312 2.59 -12.59 22.35
N ARG A 313 3.80 -12.04 22.23
CA ARG A 313 5.05 -12.75 22.55
C ARG A 313 5.21 -12.91 24.07
N ALA A 314 4.89 -11.88 24.84
CA ALA A 314 4.89 -11.92 26.30
C ALA A 314 3.87 -12.94 26.85
N SER A 315 2.67 -13.05 26.24
CA SER A 315 1.67 -14.04 26.67
C SER A 315 2.04 -15.48 26.31
N LEU A 316 2.85 -15.70 25.27
CA LEU A 316 3.38 -17.02 24.91
C LEU A 316 4.61 -17.41 25.76
N ILE A 317 5.44 -16.43 26.15
CA ILE A 317 6.63 -16.65 26.99
C ILE A 317 6.25 -16.87 28.47
N SER A 318 5.22 -16.17 28.97
CA SER A 318 4.76 -16.29 30.37
C SER A 318 4.15 -17.66 30.71
N LYS A 319 3.98 -18.57 29.76
CA LYS A 319 3.47 -19.92 30.01
C LYS A 319 4.50 -20.88 30.62
N ASN A 320 5.76 -20.47 30.78
CA ASN A 320 6.82 -21.37 31.25
C ASN A 320 7.41 -21.09 32.64
N GLU A 321 6.95 -20.07 33.37
CA GLU A 321 7.31 -19.89 34.78
C GLU A 321 6.07 -20.08 35.66
N LYS A 322 6.00 -21.24 36.32
CA LYS A 322 5.05 -21.50 37.39
C LYS A 322 5.37 -20.58 38.57
N THR A 323 4.82 -19.37 38.57
CA THR A 323 4.71 -18.58 39.79
C THR A 323 3.64 -19.25 40.67
N PRO A 324 3.98 -19.69 41.90
CA PRO A 324 2.99 -20.31 42.78
C PRO A 324 1.94 -19.25 43.17
N THR A 325 0.68 -19.54 42.87
CA THR A 325 -0.48 -18.73 43.25
C THR A 325 -1.25 -19.44 44.36
N PHE A 326 -1.72 -18.70 45.36
CA PHE A 326 -2.71 -19.19 46.34
C PHE A 326 -4.02 -18.46 46.07
N MET A 327 -5.08 -19.23 45.75
CA MET A 327 -6.38 -18.70 45.32
C MET A 327 -6.31 -17.63 44.21
N GLY A 328 -5.39 -17.78 43.25
CA GLY A 328 -5.31 -16.91 42.07
C GLY A 328 -4.61 -15.56 42.29
N MET A 329 -4.05 -15.29 43.48
CA MET A 329 -3.14 -14.15 43.70
C MET A 329 -1.67 -14.61 43.74
N PRO A 330 -0.74 -13.90 43.08
CA PRO A 330 0.69 -14.20 43.15
C PRO A 330 1.23 -13.88 44.54
N LEU A 331 1.95 -14.83 45.14
CA LEU A 331 2.42 -14.80 46.54
C LEU A 331 3.67 -13.93 46.78
N SER A 332 4.07 -13.05 45.86
CA SER A 332 5.25 -12.21 46.05
C SER A 332 4.97 -10.74 45.71
N PRO A 333 5.28 -9.78 46.61
CA PRO A 333 5.24 -8.37 46.26
C PRO A 333 6.38 -8.06 45.30
N GLN A 334 6.08 -7.46 44.14
CA GLN A 334 7.09 -6.88 43.25
C GLN A 334 7.89 -5.82 44.03
N LYS A 335 9.11 -6.16 44.45
CA LYS A 335 10.12 -5.16 44.80
C LYS A 335 10.55 -4.48 43.50
N GLY A 336 10.33 -3.17 43.45
CA GLY A 336 10.45 -2.35 42.25
C GLY A 336 11.86 -2.03 41.79
N VAL A 337 11.93 -1.37 40.64
CA VAL A 337 13.02 -0.49 40.24
C VAL A 337 12.39 0.85 39.89
N ALA A 338 12.35 1.73 40.89
CA ALA A 338 12.27 3.17 40.70
C ALA A 338 13.61 3.71 41.21
N GLU A 339 14.46 4.22 40.29
CA GLU A 339 15.42 5.31 40.49
C GLU A 339 16.34 5.43 39.27
N ALA A 340 16.26 6.58 38.57
CA ALA A 340 17.40 7.37 38.06
C ALA A 340 16.91 8.47 37.12
N ASN A 341 16.65 9.65 37.68
CA ASN A 341 17.24 10.95 37.28
C ASN A 341 16.26 12.11 37.51
N THR A 342 16.33 12.63 38.73
CA THR A 342 16.04 14.04 39.02
C THR A 342 17.39 14.77 39.00
N THR A 343 17.61 15.64 38.02
CA THR A 343 18.56 16.76 38.15
C THR A 343 17.79 18.04 37.93
N LYS A 344 17.64 18.80 39.02
CA LYS A 344 17.16 20.18 39.04
C LYS A 344 18.37 21.12 38.99
N PHE A 345 18.12 22.31 38.45
CA PHE A 345 18.92 23.55 38.49
C PHE A 345 20.11 23.71 37.53
N GLN A 346 19.89 24.48 36.47
CA GLN A 346 20.57 25.79 36.38
C GLN A 346 19.76 26.79 35.55
N SER A 347 19.51 27.93 36.19
CA SER A 347 19.00 29.18 35.67
C SER A 347 19.84 29.72 34.50
N THR A 348 19.18 30.18 33.45
CA THR A 348 19.77 31.14 32.50
C THR A 348 19.02 32.48 32.57
N PRO A 349 19.75 33.60 32.41
CA PRO A 349 19.31 34.91 32.86
C PRO A 349 18.43 35.63 31.84
N GLU A 350 17.70 36.62 32.37
CA GLU A 350 16.95 37.64 31.66
C GLU A 350 17.71 38.20 30.45
N ALA A 351 17.08 38.14 29.28
CA ALA A 351 17.41 38.99 28.14
C ALA A 351 16.29 40.03 27.98
N SER A 352 16.65 41.26 28.34
CA SER A 352 15.96 42.53 28.17
C SER A 352 15.19 42.70 26.85
N ARG A 353 13.93 43.14 26.93
CA ARG A 353 13.27 43.96 25.90
C ARG A 353 13.57 45.44 26.18
N PRO A 354 13.87 46.27 25.17
CA PRO A 354 13.65 47.70 25.27
C PRO A 354 12.24 48.04 24.77
N THR A 355 11.51 48.75 25.63
CA THR A 355 10.27 49.47 25.33
C THR A 355 10.63 50.72 24.51
N VAL A 356 10.01 50.89 23.35
CA VAL A 356 9.95 52.18 22.64
C VAL A 356 8.57 52.77 22.91
N ALA A 357 8.54 53.90 23.63
CA ALA A 357 7.39 54.80 23.68
C ALA A 357 7.88 56.25 23.57
N ARG A 358 7.40 56.90 22.51
CA ARG A 358 7.24 58.35 22.26
C ARG A 358 7.83 59.33 23.28
N GLN A 359 8.69 60.22 22.77
CA GLN A 359 8.42 61.66 22.74
C GLN A 359 8.59 62.15 21.31
#